data_AF-A0A498EK55-F1
#
_entry.id   AF-A0A498EK55-F1
#
_cell.length_a   1.000
_cell.length_b   1.000
_cell.length_c   1.000
_cell.angle_alpha   90.00
_cell.angle_beta   90.00
_cell.angle_gamma   90.00
#
_symmetry.space_group_name_H-M   'P 1'
#
loop_
_entity.id
_entity.type
_entity.pdbx_description
1 polymer ?
#
loop_
_entity_poly.entity_id
_entity_poly.type
_entity_poly.pdbx_seq_one_letter_code
_entity_poly.pdbx_strand_id
1 'polypeptide(L)'
;VAAAMVDSHIDDIDDYIEAVDNVREFVTDLATEYTDREVNVEVNTADDYEEGSIYLTTTGTSAEQGDDGSVGRGNRANGLITPNRPMSMEVTSGKNPVNHIGKIYNLLSTHIAETVVDEVDGIRDLQVRLLSQIGRPIDEPHVADAKVITDD
;
A
#
# COMPACT_ATOMS: atom_id res chain seq x y z
N VAL A 1 -2.63 11.15 6.79
CA VAL A 1 -3.79 10.49 6.12
C VAL A 1 -4.47 11.53 5.25
N ALA A 2 -4.79 11.20 3.99
CA ALA A 2 -5.65 12.04 3.16
C ALA A 2 -6.94 11.25 2.93
N ALA A 3 -8.06 11.76 3.45
CA ALA A 3 -9.34 11.09 3.47
C ALA A 3 -10.42 12.05 2.94
N ALA A 4 -10.99 11.71 1.78
CA ALA A 4 -12.13 12.42 1.24
C ALA A 4 -13.35 12.20 2.14
N MET A 5 -13.97 13.28 2.61
CA MET A 5 -15.24 13.20 3.34
C MET A 5 -16.41 13.26 2.36
N VAL A 6 -17.52 12.60 2.69
CA VAL A 6 -18.71 12.54 1.82
C VAL A 6 -19.74 13.57 2.27
N ASP A 7 -20.07 14.52 1.39
CA ASP A 7 -20.94 15.67 1.67
C ASP A 7 -22.30 15.29 2.26
N SER A 8 -22.92 14.21 1.80
CA SER A 8 -24.22 13.74 2.31
C SER A 8 -24.19 13.24 3.76
N HIS A 9 -23.01 13.20 4.39
CA HIS A 9 -22.80 12.81 5.79
C HIS A 9 -22.22 13.95 6.65
N ILE A 10 -22.10 15.16 6.12
CA ILE A 10 -21.49 16.32 6.79
C ILE A 10 -22.46 17.49 6.67
N ASP A 11 -23.09 17.92 7.78
CA ASP A 11 -24.09 18.98 7.72
C ASP A 11 -23.44 20.38 7.69
N ASP A 12 -22.31 20.55 8.37
CA ASP A 12 -21.55 21.79 8.42
C ASP A 12 -20.03 21.60 8.67
N ILE A 13 -19.31 22.70 8.88
CA ILE A 13 -17.86 22.68 9.08
C ILE A 13 -17.46 22.03 10.42
N ASP A 14 -18.29 22.14 11.46
CA ASP A 14 -17.98 21.56 12.76
C ASP A 14 -18.08 20.02 12.65
N ASP A 15 -19.09 19.51 11.94
CA ASP A 15 -19.21 18.08 11.61
C ASP A 15 -18.00 17.56 10.80
N TYR A 16 -17.50 18.36 9.85
CA TYR A 16 -16.31 18.02 9.08
C TYR A 16 -15.07 17.88 9.97
N ILE A 17 -14.86 18.85 10.86
CA ILE A 17 -13.72 18.86 11.79
C ILE A 17 -13.82 17.64 12.73
N GLU A 18 -15.02 17.34 13.25
CA GLU A 18 -15.26 16.15 14.06
C GLU A 18 -14.93 14.86 13.29
N ALA A 19 -15.33 14.75 12.02
CA ALA A 19 -14.98 13.60 11.19
C ALA A 19 -13.47 13.45 10.98
N VAL A 20 -12.74 14.55 10.77
CA VAL A 20 -11.28 14.56 10.65
C VAL A 20 -10.60 14.12 11.96
N ASP A 21 -11.08 14.63 13.09
CA ASP A 21 -10.57 14.28 14.41
C ASP A 21 -10.82 12.81 14.77
N ASN A 22 -12.00 12.27 14.43
CA ASN A 22 -12.32 10.85 14.60
C ASN A 22 -11.36 9.95 13.80
N VAL A 23 -11.00 10.34 12.57
CA VAL A 23 -9.98 9.61 11.78
C VAL A 23 -8.62 9.70 12.45
N ARG A 24 -8.23 10.87 12.97
CA ARG A 24 -6.95 11.06 13.68
C ARG A 24 -6.87 10.17 14.92
N GLU A 25 -7.90 10.17 15.76
CA GLU A 25 -7.97 9.37 16.99
C GLU A 25 -7.88 7.88 16.65
N PHE A 26 -8.73 7.39 15.73
CA PHE A 26 -8.74 5.98 15.33
C PHE A 26 -7.37 5.50 14.83
N VAL A 27 -6.70 6.28 13.97
CA VAL A 27 -5.39 5.92 13.43
C VAL A 27 -4.30 6.01 14.49
N THR A 28 -4.40 6.96 15.42
CA THR A 28 -3.45 7.11 16.54
C THR A 28 -3.53 5.89 17.46
N ASP A 29 -4.74 5.48 17.84
CA ASP A 29 -4.96 4.30 18.67
C ASP A 29 -4.49 3.02 17.98
N LEU A 30 -4.86 2.85 16.70
CA LEU A 30 -4.44 1.70 15.90
C LEU A 30 -2.91 1.59 15.84
N ALA A 31 -2.19 2.71 15.70
CA ALA A 31 -0.74 2.70 15.62
C ALA A 31 -0.08 2.10 16.88
N THR A 32 -0.68 2.29 18.05
CA THR A 32 -0.16 1.75 19.31
C THR A 32 -0.18 0.22 19.37
N GLU A 33 -1.04 -0.44 18.58
CA GLU A 33 -1.09 -1.89 18.49
C GLU A 33 0.09 -2.49 17.70
N TYR A 34 0.72 -1.68 16.84
CA TYR A 34 1.75 -2.16 15.89
C TYR A 34 3.17 -1.66 16.18
N THR A 35 3.35 -0.62 17.01
CA THR A 35 4.68 -0.04 17.26
C THR A 35 4.74 0.75 18.56
N ASP A 36 5.87 0.62 19.28
CA ASP A 36 6.19 1.43 20.48
C ASP A 36 6.83 2.79 20.14
N ARG A 37 6.93 3.12 18.85
CA ARG A 37 7.49 4.40 18.39
C ARG A 37 6.48 5.53 18.60
N GLU A 38 6.98 6.73 18.81
CA GLU A 38 6.16 7.94 18.71
C GLU A 38 5.64 8.10 17.27
N VAL A 39 4.32 8.17 17.10
CA VAL A 39 3.64 8.33 15.81
C VAL A 39 2.83 9.62 15.83
N ASN A 40 3.17 10.54 14.93
CA ASN A 40 2.40 11.77 14.72
C ASN A 40 1.41 11.56 13.58
N VAL A 41 0.11 11.66 13.86
CA VAL A 41 -0.96 11.48 12.88
C VAL A 41 -1.53 12.82 12.45
N GLU A 42 -1.31 13.16 11.19
CA GLU A 42 -1.93 14.30 10.53
C GLU A 42 -2.99 13.82 9.53
N VAL A 43 -4.10 14.54 9.42
CA VAL A 43 -5.23 14.21 8.55
C VAL A 43 -5.57 15.46 7.74
N ASN A 44 -5.77 15.29 6.43
CA ASN A 44 -6.17 16.36 5.50
C ASN A 44 -5.38 17.68 5.68
N THR A 45 -4.04 17.57 5.69
CA THR A 45 -3.12 18.69 5.98
C THR A 45 -3.17 19.88 5.01
N ALA A 46 -3.94 19.76 3.92
CA ALA A 46 -4.14 20.83 2.96
C ALA A 46 -5.38 21.68 3.27
N ASP A 47 -6.17 21.31 4.27
CA ASP A 47 -7.36 22.06 4.66
C ASP A 47 -6.98 23.44 5.21
N ASP A 48 -7.83 24.43 4.89
CA ASP A 48 -7.85 25.77 5.45
C ASP A 48 -9.29 26.10 5.86
N TYR A 49 -9.55 26.03 7.17
CA TYR A 49 -10.89 26.26 7.72
C TYR A 49 -11.31 27.74 7.70
N GLU A 50 -10.36 28.68 7.66
CA GLU A 50 -10.68 30.11 7.58
C GLU A 50 -11.19 30.48 6.18
N GLU A 51 -10.58 29.89 5.15
CA GLU A 51 -10.97 30.08 3.75
C GLU A 51 -12.05 29.07 3.29
N GLY A 52 -12.46 28.13 4.15
CA GLY A 52 -13.43 27.08 3.83
C GLY A 52 -12.93 26.09 2.78
N SER A 53 -11.61 25.96 2.62
CA SER A 53 -10.98 24.99 1.72
C SER A 53 -10.81 23.67 2.45
N ILE A 54 -11.72 22.72 2.23
CA ILE A 54 -11.74 21.42 2.91
C ILE A 54 -11.83 20.27 1.92
N TYR A 55 -11.29 19.10 2.28
CA TYR A 55 -11.36 17.91 1.44
C TYR A 55 -12.73 17.19 1.51
N LEU A 56 -13.75 17.83 0.94
CA LEU A 56 -15.12 17.34 0.84
C LEU A 56 -15.43 16.88 -0.60
N THR A 57 -16.16 15.78 -0.72
CA THR A 57 -16.54 15.14 -2.00
C THR A 57 -17.97 14.64 -1.98
N THR A 58 -18.62 14.49 -3.14
CA THR A 58 -19.96 13.89 -3.24
C THR A 58 -19.91 12.36 -3.31
N THR A 59 -18.88 11.81 -3.97
CA THR A 59 -18.79 10.37 -4.29
C THR A 59 -17.77 9.61 -3.43
N GLY A 60 -17.03 10.31 -2.56
CA GLY A 60 -15.97 9.72 -1.72
C GLY A 60 -14.65 9.50 -2.46
N THR A 61 -14.45 10.11 -3.63
CA THR A 61 -13.20 10.04 -4.41
C THR A 61 -12.87 11.38 -5.05
N SER A 62 -11.60 11.79 -5.01
CA SER A 62 -11.12 13.02 -5.66
C SER A 62 -11.23 12.98 -7.19
N ALA A 63 -11.44 11.80 -7.78
CA ALA A 63 -11.62 11.66 -9.22
C ALA A 63 -12.81 12.48 -9.76
N GLU A 64 -13.79 12.81 -8.93
CA GLU A 64 -14.90 13.69 -9.31
C GLU A 64 -14.47 15.16 -9.52
N GLN A 65 -13.32 15.56 -8.95
CA GLN A 65 -12.78 16.93 -9.00
C GLN A 65 -11.54 17.05 -9.91
N GLY A 66 -11.32 16.06 -10.79
CA GLY A 66 -10.31 16.13 -11.84
C GLY A 66 -9.00 15.38 -11.57
N ASP A 67 -8.92 14.61 -10.47
CA ASP A 67 -7.81 13.68 -10.27
C ASP A 67 -7.91 12.46 -11.20
N ASP A 68 -6.82 12.16 -11.89
CA ASP A 68 -6.72 11.02 -12.81
C ASP A 68 -6.00 9.81 -12.19
N GLY A 69 -6.47 8.61 -12.52
CA GLY A 69 -5.86 7.35 -12.13
C GLY A 69 -5.40 6.51 -13.32
N SER A 70 -4.26 5.82 -13.20
CA SER A 70 -3.85 4.82 -14.18
C SER A 70 -3.22 3.57 -13.55
N VAL A 71 -3.39 2.45 -14.25
CA VAL A 71 -2.89 1.15 -13.83
C VAL A 71 -1.37 1.18 -13.66
N GLY A 72 -0.88 0.65 -12.53
CA GLY A 72 0.56 0.60 -12.23
C GLY A 72 1.14 1.85 -11.55
N ARG A 73 0.31 2.85 -11.23
CA ARG A 73 0.74 4.09 -10.56
C ARG A 73 0.47 4.11 -9.05
N GLY A 74 -0.07 3.03 -8.49
CA GLY A 74 -0.31 2.86 -7.06
C GLY A 74 0.60 1.81 -6.43
N ASN A 75 0.01 1.04 -5.51
CA ASN A 75 0.69 0.03 -4.71
C ASN A 75 1.34 -1.09 -5.54
N ARG A 76 2.36 -1.73 -4.96
CA ARG A 76 2.94 -2.98 -5.50
C ARG A 76 2.07 -4.18 -5.11
N ALA A 77 2.49 -5.39 -5.50
CA ALA A 77 1.71 -6.61 -5.29
C ALA A 77 1.44 -6.92 -3.81
N ASN A 78 2.30 -6.46 -2.89
CA ASN A 78 2.12 -6.58 -1.44
C ASN A 78 1.23 -5.47 -0.85
N GLY A 79 0.62 -4.61 -1.67
CA GLY A 79 -0.27 -3.55 -1.21
C GLY A 79 0.44 -2.26 -0.74
N LEU A 80 1.76 -2.15 -0.82
CA LEU A 80 2.51 -0.97 -0.37
C LEU A 80 3.42 -0.36 -1.45
N ILE A 81 3.86 0.88 -1.23
CA ILE A 81 4.99 1.51 -1.94
C ILE A 81 6.11 1.67 -0.92
N THR A 82 7.20 0.91 -1.08
CA THR A 82 8.24 0.76 -0.05
C THR A 82 9.61 1.20 -0.58
N PRO A 83 9.94 2.50 -0.59
CA PRO A 83 11.19 3.00 -1.18
C PRO A 83 12.46 2.43 -0.53
N ASN A 84 12.38 1.96 0.73
CA ASN A 84 13.47 1.30 1.43
C ASN A 84 13.59 -0.21 1.13
N ARG A 85 12.72 -0.76 0.27
CA ARG A 85 12.72 -2.18 -0.14
C ARG A 85 12.91 -2.30 -1.65
N PRO A 86 13.49 -3.40 -2.15
CA PRO A 86 13.47 -3.69 -3.58
C PRO A 86 12.03 -3.85 -4.07
N MET A 87 11.70 -3.25 -5.21
CA MET A 87 10.39 -3.34 -5.83
C MET A 87 10.53 -3.69 -7.31
N SER A 88 9.59 -4.49 -7.82
CA SER A 88 9.39 -4.62 -9.27
C SER A 88 8.66 -3.38 -9.80
N MET A 89 8.96 -3.00 -11.04
CA MET A 89 8.19 -2.00 -11.79
C MET A 89 7.08 -2.63 -12.62
N GLU A 90 6.96 -3.96 -12.62
CA GLU A 90 5.89 -4.67 -13.32
C GLU A 90 4.53 -4.39 -12.68
N VAL A 91 3.54 -4.22 -13.55
CA VAL A 91 2.15 -4.06 -13.16
C VAL A 91 1.50 -5.43 -13.04
N THR A 92 0.85 -5.69 -11.90
CA THR A 92 0.11 -6.94 -11.67
C THR A 92 -1.36 -6.86 -12.10
N SER A 93 -2.02 -5.72 -11.87
CA SER A 93 -3.44 -5.51 -12.19
C SER A 93 -3.74 -5.64 -13.68
N GLY A 94 -4.82 -6.35 -14.03
CA GLY A 94 -5.28 -6.56 -15.41
C GLY A 94 -4.46 -7.55 -16.24
N LYS A 95 -3.32 -8.05 -15.74
CA LYS A 95 -2.49 -9.03 -16.47
C LYS A 95 -3.05 -10.46 -16.37
N ASN A 96 -2.81 -11.25 -17.41
CA ASN A 96 -3.24 -12.65 -17.51
C ASN A 96 -2.66 -13.49 -16.35
N PRO A 97 -3.48 -14.21 -15.58
CA PRO A 97 -3.02 -14.96 -14.41
C PRO A 97 -2.32 -16.30 -14.75
N VAL A 98 -2.33 -16.74 -16.00
CA VAL A 98 -1.80 -18.04 -16.43
C VAL A 98 -0.33 -17.93 -16.87
N ASN A 99 0.02 -16.89 -17.64
CA ASN A 99 1.33 -16.83 -18.28
C ASN A 99 2.04 -15.46 -18.16
N HIS A 100 1.42 -14.44 -17.58
CA HIS A 100 2.09 -13.14 -17.43
C HIS A 100 3.02 -13.17 -16.23
N ILE A 101 4.30 -13.42 -16.50
CA ILE A 101 5.34 -13.60 -15.48
C ILE A 101 5.40 -12.41 -14.51
N GLY A 102 5.34 -11.17 -15.00
CA GLY A 102 5.35 -9.98 -14.14
C GLY A 102 4.27 -9.99 -13.05
N LYS A 103 3.12 -10.61 -13.29
CA LYS A 103 2.07 -10.79 -12.27
C LYS A 103 2.39 -11.97 -11.36
N ILE A 104 2.65 -13.13 -11.97
CA ILE A 104 2.84 -14.39 -11.25
C ILE A 104 4.04 -14.29 -10.31
N TYR A 105 5.18 -13.78 -10.76
CA TYR A 105 6.39 -13.70 -9.95
C TYR A 105 6.32 -12.65 -8.84
N ASN A 106 5.61 -11.53 -9.02
CA ASN A 106 5.40 -10.57 -7.94
C ASN A 106 4.51 -11.15 -6.82
N LEU A 107 3.47 -11.92 -7.19
CA LEU A 107 2.64 -12.61 -6.20
C LEU A 107 3.39 -13.78 -5.54
N LEU A 108 4.07 -14.59 -6.34
CA LEU A 108 4.81 -15.77 -5.87
C LEU A 108 5.98 -15.39 -4.97
N SER A 109 6.78 -14.37 -5.32
CA SER A 109 7.89 -13.92 -4.47
C SER A 109 7.41 -13.41 -3.10
N THR A 110 6.28 -12.70 -3.06
CA THR A 110 5.64 -12.26 -1.81
C THR A 110 5.18 -13.47 -0.99
N HIS A 111 4.47 -14.41 -1.63
CA HIS A 111 3.98 -15.62 -0.96
C HIS A 111 5.11 -16.52 -0.43
N ILE A 112 6.20 -16.69 -1.19
CA ILE A 112 7.39 -17.44 -0.74
C ILE A 112 7.99 -16.75 0.49
N ALA A 113 8.14 -15.43 0.45
CA ALA A 113 8.74 -14.69 1.57
C ALA A 113 7.91 -14.83 2.85
N GLU A 114 6.58 -14.67 2.76
CA GLU A 114 5.64 -14.85 3.88
C GLU A 114 5.69 -16.28 4.42
N THR A 115 5.54 -17.28 3.55
CA THR A 115 5.55 -18.70 3.94
C THR A 115 6.85 -19.09 4.63
N VAL A 116 8.00 -18.65 4.11
CA VAL A 116 9.30 -19.01 4.69
C VAL A 116 9.51 -18.32 6.03
N VAL A 117 9.10 -17.06 6.20
CA VAL A 117 9.20 -16.36 7.48
C VAL A 117 8.27 -16.99 8.54
N ASP A 118 7.10 -17.48 8.13
CA ASP A 118 6.15 -18.16 9.01
C ASP A 118 6.61 -19.58 9.43
N GLU A 119 7.33 -20.28 8.55
CA GLU A 119 7.74 -21.68 8.77
C GLU A 119 9.17 -21.85 9.32
N VAL A 120 10.03 -20.84 9.19
CA VAL A 120 11.46 -20.92 9.54
C VAL A 120 11.82 -19.88 10.58
N ASP A 121 12.08 -20.35 11.80
CA ASP A 121 12.53 -19.52 12.91
C ASP A 121 13.90 -18.86 12.63
N GLY A 122 14.13 -17.70 13.25
CA GLY A 122 15.41 -16.99 13.21
C GLY A 122 15.61 -16.10 11.98
N ILE A 123 14.59 -15.91 11.14
CA ILE A 123 14.61 -15.00 10.00
C ILE A 123 14.04 -13.65 10.41
N ARG A 124 14.90 -12.63 10.43
CA ARG A 124 14.51 -11.23 10.69
C ARG A 124 13.98 -10.53 9.45
N ASP A 125 14.55 -10.84 8.29
CA ASP A 125 14.18 -10.23 7.01
C ASP A 125 14.48 -11.17 5.85
N LEU A 126 13.52 -11.30 4.93
CA LEU A 126 13.66 -12.11 3.72
C LEU A 126 13.19 -11.30 2.50
N GLN A 127 14.04 -11.25 1.48
CA GLN A 127 13.71 -10.64 0.19
C GLN A 127 13.88 -11.68 -0.90
N VAL A 128 12.83 -11.94 -1.67
CA VAL A 128 12.82 -12.90 -2.78
C VAL A 128 12.73 -12.16 -4.10
N ARG A 129 13.56 -12.55 -5.08
CA ARG A 129 13.56 -12.01 -6.44
C ARG A 129 13.51 -13.16 -7.44
N LEU A 130 12.51 -13.12 -8.31
CA LEU A 130 12.36 -14.06 -9.41
C LEU A 130 12.53 -13.32 -10.73
N LEU A 131 13.43 -13.79 -11.58
CA LEU A 131 13.67 -13.26 -12.92
C LEU A 131 13.38 -14.33 -13.96
N SER A 132 12.52 -14.02 -14.91
CA SER A 132 12.23 -14.90 -16.04
C SER A 132 13.14 -14.65 -17.23
N GLN A 133 13.12 -15.58 -18.18
CA GLN A 133 13.60 -15.39 -19.54
C GLN A 133 12.49 -15.75 -20.52
N ILE A 134 12.26 -14.90 -21.54
CA ILE A 134 11.26 -15.19 -22.58
C ILE A 134 11.56 -16.54 -23.23
N GLY A 135 10.52 -17.38 -23.37
CA GLY A 135 10.63 -18.71 -23.96
C GLY A 135 10.98 -19.83 -22.97
N ARG A 136 11.22 -19.53 -21.69
CA ARG A 136 11.32 -20.54 -20.64
C ARG A 136 9.97 -20.85 -19.99
N PRO A 137 9.77 -22.08 -19.49
CA PRO A 137 8.65 -22.41 -18.61
C PRO A 137 8.58 -21.45 -17.40
N ILE A 138 7.36 -21.16 -16.93
CA ILE A 138 7.15 -20.20 -15.83
C ILE A 138 7.66 -20.73 -14.48
N ASP A 139 7.73 -22.04 -14.32
CA ASP A 139 8.24 -22.77 -13.17
C ASP A 139 9.77 -22.95 -13.20
N GLU A 140 10.44 -22.50 -14.27
CA GLU A 140 11.89 -22.49 -14.42
C GLU A 140 12.43 -21.06 -14.52
N PRO A 141 12.43 -20.27 -13.42
CA PRO A 141 12.97 -18.92 -13.44
C PRO A 141 14.45 -18.94 -13.85
N HIS A 142 14.87 -17.93 -14.61
CA HIS A 142 16.28 -17.75 -14.96
C HIS A 142 17.14 -17.48 -13.72
N VAL A 143 16.57 -16.74 -12.75
CA VAL A 143 17.15 -16.54 -11.42
C VAL A 143 16.05 -16.60 -10.37
N ALA A 144 16.30 -17.33 -9.29
CA ALA A 144 15.56 -17.26 -8.04
C ALA A 144 16.57 -16.92 -6.93
N ASP A 145 16.54 -15.66 -6.50
CA ASP A 145 17.48 -15.09 -5.53
C ASP A 145 16.76 -14.82 -4.21
N ALA A 146 17.38 -15.19 -3.10
CA ALA A 146 16.88 -14.97 -1.75
C ALA A 146 17.95 -14.28 -0.92
N LYS A 147 17.66 -13.07 -0.45
CA LYS A 147 18.49 -12.35 0.50
C LYS A 147 17.88 -12.50 1.89
N VAL A 148 18.62 -13.13 2.78
CA VAL A 148 18.20 -13.41 4.16
C VAL A 148 19.02 -12.56 5.12
N ILE A 149 18.35 -12.01 6.13
CA ILE A 149 18.98 -11.50 7.33
C ILE A 149 18.37 -12.27 8.50
N THR A 150 19.21 -12.98 9.24
CA THR A 150 18.79 -13.70 10.43
C THR A 150 18.76 -12.77 11.63
N ASP A 151 18.15 -13.25 12.71
CA ASP A 151 18.34 -12.68 14.04
C ASP A 151 19.82 -12.78 14.45
N ASP A 152 20.23 -11.94 15.40
CA ASP A 152 21.57 -11.97 16.01
C ASP A 152 21.79 -13.26 16.85
#